data_AF-A0A6I5WCL7-F1
#
_entry.id   AF-A0A6I5WCL7-F1
#
_cell.length_a   1.000
_cell.length_b   1.000
_cell.length_c   1.000
_cell.angle_alpha   90.00
_cell.angle_beta   90.00
_cell.angle_gamma   90.00
#
_symmetry.space_group_name_H-M   'P 1'
#
loop_
_entity.id
_entity.type
_entity.pdbx_description
1 polymer ?
#
loop_
_entity_poly.entity_id
_entity_poly.type
_entity_poly.pdbx_seq_one_letter_code
_entity_poly.pdbx_strand_id
1 'polypeptide(L)'
;MPNLTPADVHNVAFKKPPLGKRGYDEEEVDTFLDAVERTITALTEEVASLRTQLGVGGAASGAGADALSAELEQIKARLSRLEAAVASAGLRPPTGDPLFGPGR
;
A
#
# COMPACT_ATOMS: atom_id res chain seq x y z
N MET A 1 4.29 18.12 5.07
CA MET A 1 4.64 19.44 4.51
C MET A 1 3.38 19.97 3.83
N PRO A 2 2.97 21.22 4.06
CA PRO A 2 1.89 21.81 3.27
C PRO A 2 2.27 21.75 1.79
N ASN A 3 1.38 21.24 0.94
CA ASN A 3 1.63 21.10 -0.48
C ASN A 3 1.51 22.49 -1.14
N LEU A 4 2.51 22.87 -1.91
CA LEU A 4 2.52 24.12 -2.67
C LEU A 4 1.47 24.02 -3.78
N THR A 5 0.50 24.93 -3.80
CA THR A 5 -0.49 25.02 -4.88
C THR A 5 0.00 25.95 -6.00
N PRO A 6 -0.51 25.83 -7.23
CA PRO A 6 -0.22 26.79 -8.31
C PRO A 6 -0.50 28.25 -7.88
N ALA A 7 -1.60 28.46 -7.16
CA ALA A 7 -1.96 29.77 -6.63
C ALA A 7 -0.97 30.31 -5.58
N ASP A 8 -0.32 29.42 -4.81
CA ASP A 8 0.71 29.84 -3.85
C ASP A 8 1.98 30.32 -4.57
N VAL A 9 2.30 29.73 -5.73
CA VAL A 9 3.43 30.16 -6.57
C VAL A 9 3.11 31.49 -7.23
N HIS A 10 1.90 31.64 -7.77
CA HIS A 10 1.47 32.88 -8.42
C HIS A 10 1.42 34.08 -7.45
N ASN A 11 1.00 33.85 -6.20
CA ASN A 11 0.84 34.90 -5.20
C ASN A 11 2.12 35.23 -4.41
N VAL A 12 3.24 34.56 -4.69
CA VAL A 12 4.47 34.79 -3.92
C VAL A 12 5.08 36.15 -4.27
N ALA A 13 5.44 36.92 -3.25
CA ALA A 13 6.12 38.20 -3.42
C ALA A 13 7.53 38.15 -2.81
N PHE A 14 8.56 38.35 -3.62
CA PHE A 14 9.94 38.44 -3.15
C PHE A 14 10.28 39.86 -2.66
N LYS A 15 11.10 39.96 -1.61
CA LYS A 15 11.58 41.25 -1.11
C LYS A 15 12.70 41.77 -2.02
N LYS A 16 12.67 43.07 -2.31
CA LYS A 16 13.76 43.72 -3.07
C LYS A 16 15.10 43.58 -2.33
N PRO A 17 16.21 43.35 -3.06
CA PRO A 17 17.54 43.30 -2.46
C PRO A 17 17.87 44.61 -1.72
N PRO A 18 18.63 44.56 -0.61
CA PRO A 18 19.15 45.77 0.03
C PRO A 18 19.96 46.61 -0.96
N LEU A 19 19.92 47.94 -0.82
CA LEU A 19 20.69 48.85 -1.70
C LEU A 19 22.17 48.39 -1.78
N GLY A 20 22.67 48.25 -3.00
CA GLY A 20 24.05 47.84 -3.27
C GLY A 20 24.28 46.32 -3.36
N LYS A 21 23.23 45.50 -3.24
CA LYS A 21 23.29 44.05 -3.54
C LYS A 21 22.59 43.76 -4.87
N ARG A 22 23.17 42.85 -5.66
CA ARG A 22 22.54 42.33 -6.88
C ARG A 22 21.47 41.31 -6.48
N GLY A 23 20.25 41.50 -6.98
CA GLY A 23 19.18 40.50 -6.92
C GLY A 23 19.13 39.68 -8.20
N TYR A 24 18.18 38.75 -8.24
CA TYR A 24 17.74 38.14 -9.49
C TYR A 24 17.03 39.16 -10.38
N ASP A 25 17.05 38.92 -11.68
CA ASP A 25 16.24 39.69 -12.62
C ASP A 25 14.76 39.34 -12.42
N GLU A 26 13.90 40.36 -12.31
CA GLU A 26 12.47 40.17 -12.05
C GLU A 26 11.80 39.39 -13.20
N GLU A 27 12.18 39.66 -14.46
CA GLU A 27 11.61 38.99 -15.63
C GLU A 27 12.04 37.51 -15.71
N GLU A 28 13.29 37.20 -15.33
CA GLU A 28 13.79 35.82 -15.27
C GLU A 28 13.09 35.03 -14.16
N VAL A 29 12.91 35.64 -12.99
CA VAL A 29 12.18 35.02 -11.87
C VAL A 29 10.73 34.76 -12.27
N ASP A 30 10.04 35.73 -12.86
CA ASP A 30 8.64 35.59 -13.28
C ASP A 30 8.49 34.47 -14.32
N THR A 31 9.37 34.41 -15.32
CA THR A 31 9.37 33.35 -16.34
C THR A 31 9.58 31.96 -15.72
N PHE A 32 10.45 31.86 -14.71
CA PHE A 32 10.66 30.61 -13.98
C PHE A 32 9.44 30.22 -13.14
N LEU A 33 8.81 31.17 -12.45
CA LEU A 33 7.60 30.93 -11.67
C LEU A 33 6.44 30.43 -12.55
N ASP A 34 6.28 30.99 -13.76
CA ASP A 34 5.31 30.50 -14.75
C ASP A 34 5.55 29.02 -15.11
N ALA A 35 6.81 28.62 -15.30
CA ALA A 35 7.16 27.24 -15.63
C ALA A 35 6.90 26.29 -14.45
N VAL A 36 7.20 26.74 -13.22
CA VAL A 36 6.91 25.99 -11.99
C VAL A 36 5.41 25.84 -11.81
N GLU A 37 4.62 26.90 -11.99
CA GLU A 37 3.16 26.88 -11.88
C GLU A 37 2.53 25.86 -12.84
N ARG A 38 2.95 25.87 -14.12
CA ARG A 38 2.49 24.89 -15.12
C ARG A 38 2.83 23.46 -14.72
N THR A 39 4.02 23.24 -14.19
CA THR A 39 4.48 21.92 -13.77
C THR A 39 3.69 21.40 -12.57
N ILE A 40 3.45 22.24 -11.56
CA ILE A 40 2.67 21.88 -10.38
C ILE A 40 1.22 21.58 -10.76
N THR A 41 0.64 22.36 -11.67
CA THR A 41 -0.71 22.13 -12.20
C THR A 41 -0.79 20.74 -12.85
N ALA A 42 0.11 20.46 -13.79
CA ALA A 42 0.17 19.16 -14.47
C ALA A 42 0.35 17.99 -13.50
N LEU A 43 1.25 18.13 -12.51
CA LEU A 43 1.48 17.09 -11.52
C LEU A 43 0.26 16.87 -10.61
N THR A 44 -0.46 17.95 -10.27
CA THR A 44 -1.66 17.87 -9.43
C THR A 44 -2.80 17.17 -10.17
N GLU A 45 -2.98 17.48 -11.46
CA GLU A 45 -3.92 16.80 -12.34
C GLU A 45 -3.56 15.31 -12.51
N GLU A 46 -2.29 15.01 -12.73
CA GLU A 46 -1.80 13.64 -12.85
C GLU A 46 -2.06 12.86 -11.54
N VAL A 47 -1.73 13.43 -10.38
CA VAL A 47 -2.00 12.82 -9.08
C VAL A 47 -3.50 12.61 -8.86
N ALA A 48 -4.36 13.55 -9.26
CA ALA A 48 -5.81 13.40 -9.18
C ALA A 48 -6.30 12.26 -10.09
N SER A 49 -5.76 12.16 -11.30
CA SER A 49 -6.08 11.10 -12.26
C SER A 49 -5.66 9.72 -11.74
N LEU A 50 -4.44 9.60 -11.20
CA LEU A 50 -3.91 8.36 -10.64
C LEU A 50 -4.70 7.91 -9.42
N ARG A 51 -5.08 8.84 -8.53
CA ARG A 51 -5.94 8.53 -7.38
C ARG A 51 -7.31 8.03 -7.83
N THR A 52 -7.87 8.62 -8.88
CA THR A 52 -9.13 8.16 -9.47
C THR A 52 -8.98 6.76 -10.06
N GLN A 53 -7.91 6.51 -10.82
CA GLN A 53 -7.61 5.20 -11.39
C GLN A 53 -7.39 4.13 -10.31
N LEU A 54 -6.69 4.46 -9.22
CA LEU A 54 -6.48 3.55 -8.09
C LEU A 54 -7.77 3.33 -7.28
N GLY A 55 -8.67 4.32 -7.21
CA GLY A 55 -9.99 4.13 -6.61
C GLY A 55 -10.87 3.19 -7.43
N VAL A 56 -10.89 3.37 -8.76
CA VAL A 56 -11.66 2.53 -9.69
C VAL A 56 -11.05 1.12 -9.82
N GLY A 57 -9.73 1.03 -9.94
CA GLY A 57 -8.98 -0.22 -9.97
C GLY A 57 -8.94 -0.93 -8.62
N GLY A 58 -9.03 -0.18 -7.52
CA GLY A 58 -9.18 -0.68 -6.15
C GLY A 58 -10.48 -1.45 -5.93
N ALA A 59 -11.59 -0.99 -6.52
CA ALA A 59 -12.86 -1.71 -6.45
C ALA A 59 -12.82 -3.05 -7.21
N ALA A 60 -12.17 -3.08 -8.38
CA ALA A 60 -12.00 -4.32 -9.17
C ALA A 60 -10.96 -5.28 -8.56
N SER A 61 -9.89 -4.74 -7.94
CA SER A 61 -8.86 -5.54 -7.25
C SER A 61 -9.30 -6.01 -5.87
N GLY A 62 -10.19 -5.28 -5.18
CA GLY A 62 -10.83 -5.69 -3.94
C GLY A 62 -11.66 -6.96 -4.11
N ALA A 63 -12.51 -7.01 -5.14
CA ALA A 63 -13.30 -8.21 -5.45
C ALA A 63 -12.42 -9.45 -5.69
N GLY A 64 -11.25 -9.28 -6.34
CA GLY A 64 -10.27 -10.36 -6.51
C GLY A 64 -9.59 -10.76 -5.20
N ALA A 65 -9.21 -9.80 -4.38
CA ALA A 65 -8.58 -10.04 -3.07
C ALA A 65 -9.55 -10.72 -2.09
N ASP A 66 -10.82 -10.33 -2.08
CA ASP A 66 -11.87 -10.94 -1.27
C ASP A 66 -12.12 -12.40 -1.71
N ALA A 67 -12.17 -12.67 -3.01
CA ALA A 67 -12.33 -14.03 -3.54
C ALA A 67 -11.14 -14.94 -3.18
N LEU A 68 -9.90 -14.44 -3.30
CA LEU A 68 -8.69 -15.17 -2.90
C LEU A 68 -8.67 -15.46 -1.39
N SER A 69 -9.12 -14.51 -0.56
CA SER A 69 -9.21 -14.70 0.89
C SER A 69 -10.25 -15.76 1.27
N ALA A 70 -11.41 -15.77 0.59
CA ALA A 70 -12.45 -16.77 0.78
C ALA A 70 -11.97 -18.17 0.35
N GLU A 71 -11.24 -18.27 -0.75
CA GLU A 71 -10.67 -19.53 -1.23
C GLU A 71 -9.61 -20.08 -0.25
N LEU A 72 -8.75 -19.22 0.31
CA LEU A 72 -7.80 -19.62 1.35
C LEU A 72 -8.49 -20.18 2.59
N GLU A 73 -9.55 -19.54 3.07
CA GLU A 73 -10.33 -20.04 4.22
C GLU A 73 -11.01 -21.38 3.89
N GLN A 74 -11.51 -21.54 2.66
CA GLN A 74 -12.11 -22.78 2.22
C GLN A 74 -11.08 -23.93 2.14
N ILE A 75 -9.87 -23.64 1.67
CA ILE A 75 -8.74 -24.59 1.63
C ILE A 75 -8.33 -24.98 3.06
N LYS A 76 -8.17 -24.01 3.97
CA LYS A 76 -7.87 -24.29 5.40
C LYS A 76 -8.95 -25.16 6.04
N ALA A 77 -10.23 -24.86 5.78
CA ALA A 77 -11.36 -25.65 6.30
C ALA A 77 -11.44 -27.07 5.69
N ARG A 78 -10.93 -27.26 4.46
CA ARG A 78 -10.84 -28.59 3.85
C ARG A 78 -9.68 -29.39 4.45
N LEU A 79 -8.54 -28.74 4.69
CA LEU A 79 -7.39 -29.35 5.37
C LEU A 79 -7.77 -29.81 6.79
N SER A 80 -8.41 -28.96 7.59
CA SER A 80 -8.81 -29.33 8.95
C SER A 80 -9.77 -30.53 8.98
N ARG A 81 -10.68 -30.63 8.01
CA ARG A 81 -11.57 -31.79 7.86
C ARG A 81 -10.83 -33.07 7.50
N LEU A 82 -9.83 -32.97 6.62
CA LEU A 82 -9.00 -34.11 6.26
C LEU A 82 -8.13 -34.56 7.44
N GLU A 83 -7.52 -33.63 8.16
CA GLU A 83 -6.74 -33.92 9.36
C GLU A 83 -7.58 -34.62 10.44
N ALA A 84 -8.81 -34.14 10.68
CA ALA A 84 -9.74 -34.78 11.61
C ALA A 84 -10.15 -36.19 11.15
N ALA A 85 -10.40 -36.39 9.85
CA ALA A 85 -10.72 -37.70 9.28
C ALA A 85 -9.55 -38.68 9.45
N VAL A 86 -8.32 -38.23 9.19
CA VAL A 86 -7.09 -39.02 9.34
C VAL A 86 -6.83 -39.36 10.81
N ALA A 87 -7.01 -38.39 11.73
CA ALA A 87 -6.89 -38.63 13.17
C ALA A 87 -7.95 -39.62 13.68
N SER A 88 -9.18 -39.53 13.19
CA SER A 88 -10.26 -40.46 13.52
C SER A 88 -10.06 -41.86 12.93
N ALA A 89 -9.37 -41.96 11.79
CA ALA A 89 -8.94 -43.21 11.18
C ALA A 89 -7.70 -43.81 11.88
N GLY A 90 -7.29 -43.23 13.02
CA GLY A 90 -6.14 -43.61 13.84
C GLY A 90 -5.85 -45.10 13.84
N LEU A 91 -4.76 -45.45 13.15
CA LEU A 91 -4.03 -46.70 13.29
C LEU A 91 -3.62 -46.83 14.77
N ARG A 92 -4.21 -47.81 15.47
CA ARG A 92 -3.87 -48.13 16.87
C ARG A 92 -2.39 -48.57 16.91
N PRO A 93 -1.51 -47.91 17.69
CA PRO A 93 -0.14 -48.41 17.87
C PRO A 93 -0.23 -49.81 18.50
N PRO A 94 0.52 -50.82 18.02
CA PRO A 94 0.58 -52.10 18.70
C PRO A 94 1.25 -51.85 20.05
N THR A 95 0.44 -51.85 21.11
CA THR A 95 0.89 -51.90 22.50
C THR A 95 1.86 -53.08 22.65
N GLY A 96 3.15 -52.77 22.66
CA GLY A 96 4.19 -53.64 23.19
C GLY A 96 4.16 -53.60 24.71
N ASP A 97 4.23 -54.80 25.27
CA ASP A 97 4.59 -55.18 26.64
C ASP A 97 3.53 -55.12 27.75
N PRO A 98 3.03 -56.30 28.19
CA PRO A 98 2.63 -56.51 29.56
C PRO A 98 3.84 -56.94 30.40
N LEU A 99 4.19 -56.09 31.36
CA LEU A 99 4.92 -56.44 32.57
C LEU A 99 4.21 -57.61 33.30
N PHE A 100 4.78 -58.81 33.25
CA PHE A 100 4.51 -59.86 34.25
C PHE A 100 5.85 -60.35 34.81
N GLY A 101 6.05 -60.11 36.12
CA GLY A 101 7.28 -60.37 36.85
C GLY A 101 7.59 -61.86 37.07
N PRO A 102 8.78 -62.18 37.61
CA PRO A 102 9.24 -63.56 37.76
C PRO A 102 8.56 -64.22 38.96
N GLY A 103 7.88 -65.34 38.72
CA GLY A 103 7.48 -66.28 39.76
C GLY A 103 8.53 -67.37 39.93
N ARG A 104 9.26 -67.34 41.05
CA ARG A 104 9.91 -68.49 41.69
C ARG A 104 9.91 -68.28 43.20
#